data_AF-A0A5Q4DYX9-F1
#
_entry.id   AF-A0A5Q4DYX9-F1
#
_cell.length_a   1.000
_cell.length_b   1.000
_cell.length_c   1.000
_cell.angle_alpha   90.00
_cell.angle_beta   90.00
_cell.angle_gamma   90.00
#
_symmetry.space_group_name_H-M   'P 1'
#
loop_
_entity.id
_entity.type
_entity.pdbx_description
1 polymer ?
#
loop_
_entity_poly.entity_id
_entity_poly.type
_entity_poly.pdbx_seq_one_letter_code
_entity_poly.pdbx_strand_id
1 'polypeptide(L)'
;MTVALHEQGLFTWGEWTAALSEALKAGGPDGAEYYLCWVVALETILDAKLGTTGAQRADLEQAWHRAARATPHGQPICLMNDPEAAPVKV
;
A
#
# COMPACT_ATOMS: atom_id res chain seq x y z
N MET A 1 4.92 -2.32 7.93
CA MET A 1 4.13 -1.14 7.55
C MET A 1 3.11 -0.77 8.63
N THR A 2 2.09 -1.59 8.89
CA THR A 2 0.99 -1.29 9.83
C THR A 2 1.43 -0.86 11.23
N VAL A 3 2.34 -1.61 11.87
CA VAL A 3 2.84 -1.24 13.21
C VAL A 3 3.50 0.14 13.22
N ALA A 4 4.38 0.42 12.25
CA ALA A 4 5.06 1.70 12.15
C ALA A 4 4.08 2.87 11.90
N LEU A 5 3.04 2.66 11.09
CA LEU A 5 2.00 3.69 10.84
C LEU A 5 1.14 3.94 12.09
N HIS A 6 0.85 2.89 12.86
CA HIS A 6 0.19 3.02 14.16
C HIS A 6 1.08 3.78 15.17
N GLU A 7 2.37 3.44 15.26
CA GLU A 7 3.33 4.13 16.14
C GLU A 7 3.48 5.61 15.78
N GLN A 8 3.29 5.98 14.51
CA GLN A 8 3.24 7.36 14.04
C GLN A 8 1.87 8.03 14.30
N GLY A 9 0.89 7.32 14.85
CA GLY A 9 -0.42 7.86 15.21
C GLY A 9 -1.39 8.03 14.05
N LEU A 10 -1.14 7.44 12.88
CA LEU A 10 -2.00 7.60 11.70
C LEU A 10 -3.39 6.97 11.90
N PHE A 11 -3.45 5.88 12.66
CA PHE A 11 -4.67 5.22 13.09
C PHE A 11 -4.46 4.54 14.44
N THR A 12 -5.57 4.22 15.11
CA THR A 12 -5.60 3.49 16.37
C THR A 12 -5.78 1.99 16.13
N TRP A 13 -5.38 1.15 17.09
CA TRP A 13 -5.66 -0.28 16.99
C TRP A 13 -7.14 -0.61 16.84
N GLY A 14 -8.06 0.18 17.42
CA GLY A 14 -9.50 -0.03 17.26
C GLY A 14 -9.99 0.17 15.82
N GLU A 15 -9.46 1.18 15.13
CA GLU A 15 -9.72 1.40 13.69
C GLU A 15 -9.16 0.25 12.86
N TRP A 16 -7.96 -0.23 13.21
CA TRP A 16 -7.34 -1.40 12.57
C TRP A 16 -8.17 -2.67 12.71
N THR A 17 -8.62 -3.02 13.92
CA THR A 17 -9.44 -4.23 14.12
C THR A 17 -10.75 -4.14 13.37
N ALA A 18 -11.39 -2.97 13.32
CA ALA A 18 -12.63 -2.79 12.56
C ALA A 18 -12.40 -3.03 11.06
N ALA A 19 -11.41 -2.36 10.46
CA ALA A 19 -11.09 -2.50 9.05
C ALA A 19 -10.70 -3.93 8.67
N LEU A 20 -9.85 -4.58 9.48
CA LEU A 20 -9.42 -5.96 9.24
C LEU A 20 -10.59 -6.95 9.37
N SER A 21 -11.48 -6.74 10.33
CA SER A 21 -12.65 -7.60 10.51
C SER A 21 -13.59 -7.53 9.30
N GLU A 22 -13.80 -6.34 8.73
CA GLU A 22 -14.59 -6.19 7.51
C GLU A 22 -13.91 -6.84 6.30
N ALA A 23 -12.59 -6.66 6.14
CA ALA A 23 -11.85 -7.31 5.08
C ALA A 23 -11.91 -8.84 5.16
N LEU A 24 -11.78 -9.40 6.37
CA LEU A 24 -11.86 -10.85 6.61
C LEU A 24 -13.26 -11.43 6.34
N LYS A 25 -14.33 -10.68 6.59
CA LYS A 25 -15.70 -11.12 6.24
C LYS A 25 -15.90 -11.26 4.72
N ALA A 26 -15.18 -10.45 3.95
CA ALA A 26 -15.21 -10.50 2.49
C ALA A 26 -14.30 -11.58 1.89
N GLY A 27 -13.36 -12.12 2.67
CA GLY A 27 -12.41 -13.14 2.24
C GLY A 27 -12.98 -14.57 2.25
N GLY A 28 -12.39 -15.45 1.44
CA GLY A 28 -12.76 -16.86 1.36
C GLY A 28 -12.43 -17.67 2.64
N PRO A 29 -13.11 -18.83 2.86
CA PRO A 29 -13.05 -19.60 4.11
C PRO A 29 -11.67 -20.21 4.43
N ASP A 30 -10.78 -20.32 3.46
CA ASP A 30 -9.54 -21.09 3.58
C ASP A 30 -8.36 -20.25 4.14
N GLY A 31 -8.55 -18.96 4.39
CA GLY A 31 -7.52 -18.09 4.98
C GLY A 31 -6.30 -17.83 4.10
N ALA A 32 -6.25 -18.39 2.88
CA ALA A 32 -5.22 -18.14 1.87
C ALA A 32 -5.12 -16.64 1.50
N GLU A 33 -6.23 -15.92 1.65
CA GLU A 33 -6.36 -14.49 1.39
C GLU A 33 -6.08 -13.63 2.62
N TYR A 34 -5.59 -14.19 3.74
CA TYR A 34 -5.36 -13.43 4.97
C TYR A 34 -4.44 -12.22 4.75
N TYR A 35 -3.35 -12.41 4.00
CA TYR A 35 -2.46 -11.31 3.65
C TYR A 35 -3.15 -10.26 2.77
N LEU A 36 -4.01 -10.68 1.84
CA LEU A 36 -4.79 -9.76 1.01
C LEU A 36 -5.80 -8.99 1.86
N CYS A 37 -6.50 -9.64 2.78
CA CYS A 37 -7.40 -8.99 3.73
C CYS A 37 -6.66 -7.94 4.58
N TRP A 38 -5.43 -8.25 5.00
CA TRP A 38 -4.57 -7.32 5.70
C TRP A 38 -4.21 -6.08 4.86
N VAL A 39 -3.89 -6.28 3.58
CA VAL A 39 -3.60 -5.17 2.63
C VAL A 39 -4.85 -4.33 2.40
N VAL A 40 -6.00 -4.95 2.14
CA VAL A 40 -7.30 -4.27 1.95
C VAL A 40 -7.66 -3.41 3.16
N ALA A 41 -7.49 -3.94 4.37
CA ALA A 41 -7.75 -3.20 5.60
C ALA A 41 -6.84 -1.97 5.74
N LEU A 42 -5.55 -2.14 5.43
CA LEU A 42 -4.60 -1.04 5.49
C LEU A 42 -4.91 0.04 4.45
N GLU A 43 -5.17 -0.33 3.21
CA GLU A 43 -5.53 0.60 2.14
C GLU A 43 -6.81 1.37 2.48
N THR A 44 -7.82 0.69 3.02
CA THR A 44 -9.08 1.34 3.43
C THR A 44 -8.83 2.44 4.47
N ILE A 45 -7.95 2.18 5.45
CA ILE A 45 -7.59 3.18 6.46
C ILE A 45 -6.81 4.34 5.81
N LEU A 46 -5.85 4.05 4.94
CA LEU A 46 -5.05 5.08 4.27
C LEU A 46 -5.89 5.97 3.37
N ASP A 47 -6.85 5.41 2.64
CA ASP A 47 -7.78 6.15 1.79
C ASP A 47 -8.63 7.10 2.63
N ALA A 48 -9.16 6.63 3.76
CA ALA A 48 -9.97 7.44 4.67
C ALA A 48 -9.16 8.55 5.37
N LYS A 49 -7.90 8.29 5.73
CA LYS A 49 -7.07 9.22 6.51
C LYS A 49 -6.32 10.23 5.66
N LEU A 50 -5.83 9.81 4.50
CA LEU A 50 -4.95 10.60 3.64
C LEU A 50 -5.64 11.09 2.37
N GLY A 51 -6.88 10.66 2.10
CA GLY A 51 -7.59 10.99 0.87
C GLY A 51 -6.98 10.33 -0.37
N THR A 52 -6.24 9.22 -0.18
CA THR A 52 -5.67 8.45 -1.28
C THR A 52 -6.80 7.82 -2.08
N THR A 53 -6.67 7.82 -3.41
CA THR A 53 -7.61 7.18 -4.33
C THR A 53 -7.02 5.89 -4.89
N GLY A 54 -7.90 4.96 -5.28
CA GLY A 54 -7.48 3.73 -5.97
C GLY A 54 -6.66 4.01 -7.24
N ALA A 55 -6.98 5.09 -7.97
CA ALA A 55 -6.22 5.52 -9.13
C ALA A 55 -4.77 5.92 -8.75
N GLN A 56 -4.59 6.73 -7.71
CA GLN A 56 -3.25 7.10 -7.23
C GLN A 56 -2.42 5.89 -6.78
N ARG A 57 -3.06 4.89 -6.16
CA ARG A 57 -2.38 3.64 -5.79
C ARG A 57 -1.96 2.85 -7.00
N ALA A 58 -2.86 2.66 -7.97
CA ALA A 58 -2.57 1.94 -9.21
C ALA A 58 -1.43 2.62 -10.00
N ASP A 59 -1.45 3.95 -10.09
CA ASP A 59 -0.38 4.72 -10.75
C ASP A 59 0.97 4.53 -10.04
N LEU A 60 0.98 4.55 -8.71
CA LEU A 60 2.19 4.34 -7.90
C LEU A 60 2.70 2.90 -8.01
N GLU A 61 1.81 1.91 -8.02
CA GLU A 61 2.14 0.50 -8.24
C GLU A 61 2.82 0.31 -9.60
N GLN A 62 2.25 0.89 -10.66
CA GLN A 62 2.85 0.86 -12.00
C GLN A 62 4.21 1.54 -12.03
N ALA A 63 4.37 2.68 -11.37
CA ALA A 63 5.65 3.38 -11.26
C ALA A 63 6.71 2.50 -10.58
N TRP A 64 6.36 1.81 -9.49
CA TRP A 64 7.27 0.85 -8.84
C TRP A 64 7.61 -0.34 -9.73
N HIS A 65 6.65 -0.88 -10.51
CA HIS A 65 6.91 -1.95 -11.47
C HIS A 65 7.90 -1.51 -12.57
N ARG A 66 7.72 -0.32 -13.13
CA ARG A 66 8.64 0.24 -14.13
C ARG A 66 10.02 0.50 -13.52
N ALA A 67 10.09 1.09 -12.33
CA ALA A 67 11.34 1.29 -11.60
C ALA A 67 12.09 -0.02 -11.34
N ALA A 68 11.38 -1.05 -10.88
CA ALA A 68 11.97 -2.38 -10.65
C ALA A 68 12.55 -2.99 -11.93
N ARG A 69 11.83 -2.88 -13.05
CA ARG A 69 12.28 -3.37 -14.35
C ARG A 69 13.48 -2.60 -14.91
N ALA A 70 13.57 -1.29 -14.64
CA ALA A 70 14.66 -0.44 -15.06
C ALA A 70 15.90 -0.54 -14.15
N THR A 71 15.78 -1.12 -12.95
CA THR A 71 16.87 -1.24 -11.99
C THR A 71 17.79 -2.42 -12.35
N PRO A 72 19.09 -2.18 -12.62
CA PRO A 72 20.05 -3.26 -12.84
C PRO A 72 20.15 -4.21 -11.64
N HIS A 73 20.41 -5.50 -11.88
CA HIS A 73 20.60 -6.47 -10.81
C HIS A 73 21.71 -6.05 -9.84
N GLY A 74 21.45 -6.21 -8.54
CA GLY A 74 22.37 -5.79 -7.48
C GLY A 74 22.28 -4.33 -7.09
N GLN A 75 21.45 -3.52 -7.75
CA GLN A 75 21.16 -2.14 -7.36
C GLN A 75 19.84 -2.04 -6.59
N PRO A 76 19.70 -1.07 -5.67
CA PRO A 76 18.44 -0.83 -4.97
C PRO A 76 17.38 -0.30 -5.93
N ILE A 77 16.15 -0.79 -5.79
CA ILE A 77 15.00 -0.27 -6.51
C ILE A 77 14.56 1.02 -5.83
N CYS A 78 14.60 2.13 -6.57
CA CYS A 78 14.11 3.43 -6.12
C CYS A 78 13.06 3.93 -7.10
N LEU A 79 12.05 4.68 -6.63
CA LEU A 79 10.99 5.21 -7.49
C LEU A 79 11.55 6.13 -8.60
N MET A 80 12.67 6.81 -8.34
CA MET A 80 13.40 7.62 -9.33
C MET A 80 13.95 6.82 -10.52
N ASN A 81 14.02 5.49 -10.39
CA ASN A 81 14.43 4.61 -11.48
C ASN A 81 13.29 4.38 -12.49
N ASP A 82 12.06 4.83 -12.19
CA ASP A 82 10.95 4.79 -13.16
C ASP A 82 11.28 5.72 -14.36
N PRO A 83 11.42 5.18 -15.58
CA PRO A 83 11.70 5.98 -16.78
C PRO A 83 10.57 6.96 -17.14
N GLU A 84 9.36 6.75 -16.60
CA GLU A 84 8.19 7.62 -16.83
C GLU A 84 7.95 8.59 -15.66
N ALA A 85 8.83 8.64 -14.66
CA ALA A 85 8.69 9.57 -13.55
C ALA A 85 8.70 11.02 -14.06
N ALA A 86 7.64 11.77 -13.76
CA ALA A 86 7.64 13.21 -13.97
C ALA A 86 8.76 13.85 -13.13
N PRO A 87 9.46 14.90 -13.63
CA PRO A 87 10.50 15.55 -12.85
C PRO A 87 9.90 16.10 -11.56
N VAL A 88 10.48 15.68 -10.43
CA VAL A 88 10.14 16.20 -9.10
C VAL A 88 10.39 17.71 -9.12
N LYS A 89 9.33 18.52 -9.01
CA LYS A 89 9.48 19.94 -8.70
C LYS A 89 9.96 20.05 -7.25
N VAL A 90 11.22 20.44 -7.08
CA VAL A 90 11.81 20.87 -5.80
C VAL A 90 11.28 22.26 -5.45
#